data_AF-A0A836SFG7-F1
#
_entry.id   AF-A0A836SFG7-F1
#
_cell.length_a   1.000
_cell.length_b   1.000
_cell.length_c   1.000
_cell.angle_alpha   90.00
_cell.angle_beta   90.00
_cell.angle_gamma   90.00
#
_symmetry.space_group_name_H-M   'P 1'
#
loop_
_entity.id
_entity.type
_entity.pdbx_description
1 polymer ?
#
loop_
_entity_poly.entity_id
_entity_poly.type
_entity_poly.pdbx_seq_one_letter_code
_entity_poly.pdbx_strand_id
1 'polypeptide(L)'
;MKIQRLSISVLLLCYLTLTACKISHPILAREPIDQSNTDDLAVQSTLLAHTTRGCWQSMTHSVPNNGRQPSTFILAAGANVGQLIFSDQDARQFAQAMQNRFKVPTQQVCLLESVYRVEFEQALRDLKRRVKPNDRVIIFFSGAGAYVRDDNGDEADQVDEVLITLDVQDSKHPDRQDVVTDDNLVRLINQLPTERVMTFIDAGYEGSRHPENQERSNQARHKFYAKGEIGTFSLPLAGRQSDRMESAGGLEHIKGQVFAAALESQKAYEMKQGGLFTHSFLKVLTHYPDASLTQVFEYTQAEMRKKFGLIKGMKLWQVFRFV
;
A
#
# COMPACT_ATOMS: atom_id res chain seq x y z
N MET A 1 -11.07 -24.09 74.37
CA MET A 1 -12.49 -23.85 73.99
C MET A 1 -12.47 -23.24 72.59
N LYS A 2 -12.50 -24.00 71.49
CA LYS A 2 -13.63 -24.72 70.86
C LYS A 2 -14.79 -23.80 70.44
N ILE A 3 -15.14 -23.92 69.15
CA ILE A 3 -16.37 -23.48 68.44
C ILE A 3 -16.25 -22.01 67.98
N GLN A 4 -16.24 -21.66 66.69
CA GLN A 4 -17.27 -21.99 65.71
C GLN A 4 -16.75 -21.86 64.26
N ARG A 5 -16.29 -22.99 63.69
CA ARG A 5 -16.19 -23.19 62.23
C ARG A 5 -17.58 -23.62 61.76
N LEU A 6 -18.43 -22.72 61.25
CA LEU A 6 -19.71 -23.12 60.67
C LEU A 6 -20.37 -22.05 59.76
N SER A 7 -19.64 -21.52 58.77
CA SER A 7 -20.28 -20.65 57.74
C SER A 7 -19.78 -20.86 56.31
N ILE A 8 -19.12 -21.98 56.00
CA ILE A 8 -18.59 -22.26 54.64
C ILE A 8 -19.26 -23.50 53.99
N SER A 9 -20.10 -24.26 54.70
CA SER A 9 -20.72 -25.49 54.16
C SER A 9 -22.18 -25.38 53.73
N VAL A 10 -22.79 -24.18 53.72
CA VAL A 10 -24.19 -24.00 53.27
C VAL A 10 -24.28 -23.36 51.88
N LEU A 11 -23.24 -22.65 51.42
CA LEU A 11 -23.24 -22.05 50.08
C LEU A 11 -22.80 -23.00 48.95
N LEU A 12 -22.30 -24.20 49.29
CA LEU A 12 -21.91 -25.22 48.30
C LEU A 12 -22.99 -26.29 48.03
N LEU A 13 -24.12 -26.28 48.76
CA LEU A 13 -25.22 -27.25 48.57
C LEU A 13 -26.38 -26.71 47.73
N CYS A 14 -26.40 -25.43 47.35
CA CYS A 14 -27.41 -24.86 46.44
C CYS A 14 -27.02 -24.94 44.96
N TYR A 15 -25.82 -25.41 44.62
CA TYR A 15 -25.34 -25.47 43.23
C TYR A 15 -25.44 -26.85 42.56
N LEU A 16 -26.05 -27.85 43.22
CA LEU A 16 -26.05 -29.24 42.76
C LEU A 16 -27.43 -29.90 42.55
N THR A 17 -28.55 -29.15 42.48
CA THR A 17 -29.88 -29.75 42.23
C THR A 17 -30.75 -29.00 41.22
N LEU A 18 -30.20 -28.55 40.09
CA LEU A 18 -31.00 -28.10 38.94
C LEU A 18 -30.47 -28.68 37.62
N THR A 19 -30.52 -30.00 37.50
CA THR A 19 -30.67 -30.71 36.22
C THR A 19 -32.00 -31.44 36.22
N ALA A 20 -32.92 -31.01 35.36
CA ALA A 20 -33.90 -31.82 34.62
C ALA A 20 -35.21 -31.04 34.39
N CYS A 21 -35.33 -30.41 33.22
CA CYS A 21 -36.61 -30.42 32.53
C CYS A 21 -36.38 -30.43 31.02
N LYS A 22 -36.56 -31.62 30.44
CA LYS A 22 -36.80 -31.84 29.01
C LYS A 22 -38.10 -31.13 28.63
N ILE A 23 -38.11 -30.31 27.57
CA ILE A 23 -39.30 -30.09 26.74
C ILE A 23 -38.86 -30.04 25.27
N SER A 24 -39.54 -30.87 24.49
CA SER A 24 -39.34 -31.17 23.08
C SER A 24 -39.70 -30.00 22.16
N HIS A 25 -39.02 -29.94 21.01
CA HIS A 25 -39.27 -29.04 19.88
C HIS A 25 -40.70 -29.14 19.32
N PRO A 26 -41.22 -28.02 18.79
CA PRO A 26 -41.81 -28.02 17.47
C PRO A 26 -40.89 -27.27 16.49
N ILE A 27 -40.61 -27.94 15.38
CA ILE A 27 -39.90 -27.42 14.22
C ILE A 27 -40.76 -26.32 13.61
N LEU A 28 -40.36 -25.06 13.81
CA LEU A 28 -40.84 -23.93 13.02
C LEU A 28 -40.04 -23.92 11.73
N ALA A 29 -40.72 -24.23 10.63
CA ALA A 29 -40.20 -24.20 9.28
C ALA A 29 -39.54 -22.85 9.00
N ARG A 30 -38.25 -22.89 8.67
CA ARG A 30 -37.50 -21.76 8.16
C ARG A 30 -38.00 -21.48 6.74
N GLU A 31 -38.46 -20.27 6.49
CA GLU A 31 -38.79 -19.80 5.15
C GLU A 31 -37.59 -19.96 4.20
N PRO A 32 -37.82 -20.12 2.89
CA PRO A 32 -36.76 -20.42 1.93
C PRO A 32 -35.76 -19.27 1.89
N ILE A 33 -34.48 -19.60 2.08
CA ILE A 33 -33.36 -18.70 1.84
C ILE A 33 -33.36 -18.39 0.34
N ASP A 34 -33.57 -17.12 0.02
CA ASP A 34 -33.38 -16.55 -1.30
C ASP A 34 -31.94 -16.81 -1.78
N GLN A 35 -31.81 -17.39 -2.97
CA GLN A 35 -30.55 -17.88 -3.55
C GLN A 35 -29.73 -16.72 -4.15
N SER A 36 -29.26 -15.79 -3.31
CA SER A 36 -28.41 -14.67 -3.77
C SER A 36 -27.04 -14.56 -3.11
N ASN A 37 -26.61 -15.58 -2.33
CA ASN A 37 -25.39 -15.45 -1.51
C ASN A 37 -24.31 -16.53 -1.76
N THR A 38 -24.32 -17.18 -2.93
CA THR A 38 -23.25 -18.11 -3.32
C THR A 38 -22.04 -17.41 -3.94
N ASP A 39 -22.18 -16.16 -4.39
CA ASP A 39 -21.12 -15.43 -5.07
C ASP A 39 -20.13 -14.82 -4.06
N ASP A 40 -20.58 -14.27 -2.92
CA ASP A 40 -19.69 -13.60 -1.94
C ASP A 40 -18.76 -14.59 -1.20
N LEU A 41 -19.22 -15.79 -0.90
CA LEU A 41 -18.40 -16.84 -0.27
C LEU A 41 -17.39 -17.45 -1.27
N ALA A 42 -17.77 -17.54 -2.54
CA ALA A 42 -16.85 -17.94 -3.60
C ALA A 42 -15.78 -16.87 -3.80
N VAL A 43 -16.14 -15.57 -3.80
CA VAL A 43 -15.23 -14.43 -3.92
C VAL A 43 -14.22 -14.38 -2.75
N GLN A 44 -14.67 -14.55 -1.50
CA GLN A 44 -13.76 -14.63 -0.35
C GLN A 44 -12.83 -15.85 -0.38
N SER A 45 -13.34 -17.00 -0.83
CA SER A 45 -12.54 -18.21 -1.02
C SER A 45 -11.53 -18.06 -2.17
N THR A 46 -11.86 -17.33 -3.23
CA THR A 46 -10.94 -17.01 -4.32
C THR A 46 -9.92 -15.96 -3.91
N LEU A 47 -10.30 -14.92 -3.17
CA LEU A 47 -9.36 -13.92 -2.60
C LEU A 47 -8.30 -14.58 -1.72
N LEU A 48 -8.69 -15.50 -0.83
CA LEU A 48 -7.73 -16.28 -0.02
C LEU A 48 -6.90 -17.28 -0.84
N ALA A 49 -7.39 -17.74 -2.00
CA ALA A 49 -6.67 -18.64 -2.90
C ALA A 49 -5.71 -17.89 -3.85
N HIS A 50 -5.99 -16.62 -4.19
CA HIS A 50 -5.17 -15.78 -5.05
C HIS A 50 -3.87 -15.28 -4.37
N THR A 51 -3.75 -15.42 -3.05
CA THR A 51 -2.67 -14.80 -2.24
C THR A 51 -1.53 -15.74 -1.88
N THR A 52 -1.31 -16.79 -2.68
CA THR A 52 -0.28 -17.81 -2.42
C THR A 52 1.13 -17.41 -2.88
N ARG A 53 1.28 -16.24 -3.53
CA ARG A 53 2.58 -15.72 -3.96
C ARG A 53 3.38 -15.20 -2.75
N GLY A 54 4.19 -16.07 -2.16
CA GLY A 54 5.09 -15.66 -1.10
C GLY A 54 6.40 -15.10 -1.64
N CYS A 55 6.77 -13.89 -1.21
CA CYS A 55 8.11 -13.40 -1.38
C CYS A 55 9.10 -14.26 -0.60
N TRP A 56 10.36 -14.30 -1.04
CA TRP A 56 11.48 -14.76 -0.20
C TRP A 56 11.45 -16.24 0.23
N GLN A 57 10.58 -17.07 -0.33
CA GLN A 57 10.38 -18.47 0.10
C GLN A 57 11.63 -19.35 -0.11
N SER A 58 12.44 -19.07 -1.13
CA SER A 58 13.67 -19.83 -1.44
C SER A 58 14.87 -19.48 -0.56
N MET A 59 14.75 -18.50 0.34
CA MET A 59 15.76 -18.22 1.36
C MET A 59 15.55 -19.14 2.56
N THR A 60 15.84 -20.44 2.38
CA THR A 60 15.95 -21.41 3.46
C THR A 60 17.39 -21.41 3.99
N HIS A 61 17.52 -21.37 5.32
CA HIS A 61 18.75 -21.27 6.10
C HIS A 61 19.50 -19.93 6.06
N SER A 62 19.57 -19.33 7.26
CA SER A 62 20.55 -18.34 7.68
C SER A 62 21.91 -18.63 7.06
N VAL A 63 22.32 -17.78 6.11
CA VAL A 63 23.69 -17.83 5.58
C VAL A 63 24.65 -17.63 6.75
N PRO A 64 25.68 -18.49 6.90
CA PRO A 64 26.57 -18.48 8.05
C PRO A 64 27.16 -17.10 8.33
N ASN A 65 27.18 -16.76 9.61
CA ASN A 65 27.45 -15.45 10.16
C ASN A 65 28.97 -15.16 10.24
N ASN A 66 29.65 -15.10 9.09
CA ASN A 66 31.05 -14.64 9.00
C ASN A 66 31.08 -13.21 8.44
N GLY A 67 30.97 -12.19 9.31
CA GLY A 67 31.26 -10.79 8.96
C GLY A 67 30.50 -10.25 7.73
N ARG A 68 29.24 -10.65 7.55
CA ARG A 68 28.52 -10.47 6.28
C ARG A 68 28.32 -8.99 5.95
N GLN A 69 28.78 -8.58 4.76
CA GLN A 69 28.50 -7.27 4.18
C GLN A 69 26.99 -6.96 4.20
N PRO A 70 26.59 -5.70 4.39
CA PRO A 70 25.20 -5.26 4.27
C PRO A 70 24.51 -5.83 3.03
N SER A 71 23.37 -6.47 3.22
CA SER A 71 22.53 -6.95 2.12
C SER A 71 21.64 -5.84 1.58
N THR A 72 21.15 -5.97 0.35
CA THR A 72 20.08 -5.12 -0.18
C THR A 72 18.89 -6.00 -0.54
N PHE A 73 17.69 -5.62 -0.12
CA PHE A 73 16.43 -6.25 -0.48
C PHE A 73 15.59 -5.30 -1.33
N ILE A 74 14.93 -5.82 -2.36
CA ILE A 74 14.05 -5.06 -3.26
C ILE A 74 12.65 -5.67 -3.21
N LEU A 75 11.66 -4.86 -2.85
CA LEU A 75 10.24 -5.15 -3.05
C LEU A 75 9.71 -4.20 -4.12
N ALA A 76 9.27 -4.72 -5.26
CA ALA A 76 8.67 -3.92 -6.32
C ALA A 76 7.29 -4.46 -6.65
N ALA A 77 6.29 -3.59 -6.62
CA ALA A 77 4.90 -3.97 -6.84
C ALA A 77 4.23 -3.09 -7.89
N GLY A 78 3.40 -3.70 -8.72
CA GLY A 78 2.59 -3.06 -9.75
C GLY A 78 1.12 -3.44 -9.62
N ALA A 79 0.23 -2.48 -9.83
CA ALA A 79 -1.21 -2.69 -9.86
C ALA A 79 -1.83 -2.03 -11.09
N ASN A 80 -2.14 -2.83 -12.11
CA ASN A 80 -2.89 -2.39 -13.29
C ASN A 80 -4.39 -2.33 -12.96
N VAL A 81 -4.86 -1.19 -12.45
CA VAL A 81 -6.25 -0.98 -12.03
C VAL A 81 -6.93 0.13 -12.83
N GLY A 82 -8.19 -0.07 -13.17
CA GLY A 82 -9.00 0.87 -13.94
C GLY A 82 -8.43 1.05 -15.34
N GLN A 83 -7.96 2.27 -15.65
CA GLN A 83 -7.39 2.59 -16.96
C GLN A 83 -5.90 2.26 -17.08
N LEU A 84 -5.20 2.00 -15.97
CA LEU A 84 -3.75 1.78 -15.96
C LEU A 84 -3.40 0.38 -16.48
N ILE A 85 -2.40 0.30 -17.36
CA ILE A 85 -1.99 -0.97 -17.99
C ILE A 85 -0.46 -1.20 -17.99
N PHE A 86 0.32 -0.23 -17.51
CA PHE A 86 1.80 -0.29 -17.50
C PHE A 86 2.40 -0.26 -16.09
N SER A 87 1.59 -0.31 -15.04
CA SER A 87 2.08 -0.30 -13.66
C SER A 87 2.88 -1.56 -13.31
N ASP A 88 2.46 -2.73 -13.82
CA ASP A 88 3.26 -3.97 -13.72
C ASP A 88 4.59 -3.85 -14.48
N GLN A 89 4.58 -3.19 -15.63
CA GLN A 89 5.79 -2.93 -16.41
C GLN A 89 6.77 -2.02 -15.65
N ASP A 90 6.26 -0.97 -15.00
CA ASP A 90 7.06 -0.08 -14.16
C ASP A 90 7.75 -0.88 -13.04
N ALA A 91 7.02 -1.74 -12.33
CA ALA A 91 7.55 -2.59 -11.26
C ALA A 91 8.67 -3.52 -11.77
N ARG A 92 8.46 -4.17 -12.92
CA ARG A 92 9.49 -5.02 -13.57
C ARG A 92 10.75 -4.23 -13.90
N GLN A 93 10.60 -3.10 -14.59
CA GLN A 93 11.73 -2.28 -15.03
C GLN A 93 12.51 -1.68 -13.85
N PHE A 94 11.79 -1.21 -12.83
CA PHE A 94 12.39 -0.65 -11.63
C PHE A 94 13.15 -1.72 -10.85
N ALA A 95 12.55 -2.89 -10.61
CA ALA A 95 13.21 -4.01 -9.94
C ALA A 95 14.49 -4.41 -10.66
N GLN A 96 14.45 -4.57 -11.99
CA GLN A 96 15.61 -4.91 -12.81
C GLN A 96 16.71 -3.84 -12.72
N ALA A 97 16.35 -2.56 -12.81
CA ALA A 97 17.32 -1.47 -12.72
C ALA A 97 18.00 -1.40 -11.35
N MET A 98 17.24 -1.51 -10.27
CA MET A 98 17.79 -1.53 -8.91
C MET A 98 18.63 -2.78 -8.65
N GLN A 99 18.17 -3.95 -9.14
CA GLN A 99 18.91 -5.20 -9.03
C GLN A 99 20.27 -5.08 -9.71
N ASN A 100 20.31 -4.56 -10.94
CA ASN A 100 21.54 -4.39 -11.72
C ASN A 100 22.49 -3.37 -11.10
N ARG A 101 21.94 -2.27 -10.56
CA ARG A 101 22.70 -1.19 -9.93
C ARG A 101 23.38 -1.65 -8.63
N PHE A 102 22.63 -2.32 -7.76
CA PHE A 102 23.12 -2.73 -6.45
C PHE A 102 23.65 -4.16 -6.40
N LYS A 103 23.69 -4.87 -7.55
CA LYS A 103 24.12 -6.27 -7.67
C LYS A 103 23.35 -7.19 -6.72
N VAL A 104 22.03 -6.97 -6.63
CA VAL A 104 21.16 -7.70 -5.72
C VAL A 104 20.93 -9.11 -6.27
N PRO A 105 21.20 -10.18 -5.50
CA PRO A 105 20.90 -11.53 -5.93
C PRO A 105 19.38 -11.71 -6.07
N THR A 106 18.95 -12.56 -7.02
CA THR A 106 17.53 -12.76 -7.33
C THR A 106 16.70 -13.18 -6.11
N GLN A 107 17.29 -13.92 -5.16
CA GLN A 107 16.64 -14.32 -3.91
C GLN A 107 16.35 -13.15 -2.97
N GLN A 108 16.89 -11.95 -3.26
CA GLN A 108 16.67 -10.68 -2.55
C GLN A 108 15.93 -9.65 -3.41
N VAL A 109 15.33 -10.07 -4.53
CA VAL A 109 14.27 -9.34 -5.25
C VAL A 109 12.90 -10.03 -5.12
N CYS A 110 11.87 -9.30 -4.70
CA CYS A 110 10.48 -9.71 -4.78
C CYS A 110 9.74 -8.75 -5.71
N LEU A 111 9.19 -9.31 -6.78
CA LEU A 111 8.41 -8.61 -7.77
C LEU A 111 6.97 -9.12 -7.68
N LEU A 112 6.02 -8.22 -7.43
CA LEU A 112 4.60 -8.50 -7.34
C LEU A 112 3.86 -7.72 -8.43
N GLU A 113 3.52 -8.40 -9.52
CA GLU A 113 2.69 -7.83 -10.60
C GLU A 113 1.23 -8.13 -10.32
N SER A 114 0.33 -7.23 -10.71
CA SER A 114 -1.09 -7.38 -10.42
C SER A 114 -1.29 -7.68 -8.93
N VAL A 115 -0.72 -6.81 -8.09
CA VAL A 115 -0.60 -7.04 -6.65
C VAL A 115 -1.94 -6.84 -5.93
N TYR A 116 -2.26 -7.75 -5.01
CA TYR A 116 -3.31 -7.57 -4.01
C TYR A 116 -2.75 -6.94 -2.73
N ARG A 117 -3.58 -6.21 -1.99
CA ARG A 117 -3.24 -5.52 -0.74
C ARG A 117 -2.52 -6.45 0.21
N VAL A 118 -3.14 -7.60 0.47
CA VAL A 118 -2.61 -8.57 1.44
C VAL A 118 -1.27 -9.15 1.02
N GLU A 119 -0.98 -9.28 -0.28
CA GLU A 119 0.32 -9.73 -0.79
C GLU A 119 1.41 -8.68 -0.54
N PHE A 120 1.12 -7.42 -0.86
CA PHE A 120 2.05 -6.32 -0.67
C PHE A 120 2.40 -6.11 0.81
N GLU A 121 1.37 -6.07 1.67
CA GLU A 121 1.58 -5.95 3.11
C GLU A 121 2.31 -7.16 3.69
N GLN A 122 1.99 -8.38 3.22
CA GLN A 122 2.67 -9.58 3.70
C GLN A 122 4.14 -9.58 3.29
N ALA A 123 4.49 -9.08 2.10
CA ALA A 123 5.87 -8.91 1.69
C ALA A 123 6.66 -7.98 2.62
N LEU A 124 6.05 -6.88 3.09
CA LEU A 124 6.64 -5.99 4.10
C LEU A 124 6.80 -6.69 5.46
N ARG A 125 5.78 -7.43 5.90
CA ARG A 125 5.85 -8.25 7.13
C ARG A 125 6.95 -9.31 7.04
N ASP A 126 7.18 -9.88 5.85
CA ASP A 126 8.22 -10.86 5.60
C ASP A 126 9.62 -10.24 5.60
N LEU A 127 9.78 -9.04 5.05
CA LEU A 127 11.02 -8.27 5.13
C LEU A 127 11.42 -8.00 6.57
N LYS A 128 10.48 -7.61 7.44
CA LYS A 128 10.74 -7.40 8.88
C LYS A 128 11.46 -8.58 9.54
N ARG A 129 11.13 -9.82 9.15
CA ARG A 129 11.70 -11.04 9.73
C ARG A 129 13.07 -11.42 9.15
N ARG A 130 13.52 -10.75 8.08
CA ARG A 130 14.70 -11.12 7.28
C ARG A 130 15.79 -10.06 7.29
N VAL A 131 15.40 -8.79 7.31
CA VAL A 131 16.27 -7.61 7.27
C VAL A 131 16.98 -7.44 8.61
N LYS A 132 18.27 -7.08 8.57
CA LYS A 132 19.10 -6.73 9.73
C LYS A 132 19.35 -5.22 9.78
N PRO A 133 19.79 -4.65 10.92
CA PRO A 133 19.94 -3.20 11.07
C PRO A 133 20.78 -2.49 10.01
N ASN A 134 21.82 -3.14 9.48
CA ASN A 134 22.71 -2.54 8.48
C ASN A 134 22.31 -2.84 7.02
N ASP A 135 21.31 -3.69 6.79
CA ASP A 135 20.84 -4.00 5.44
C ASP A 135 20.14 -2.79 4.81
N ARG A 136 19.99 -2.79 3.50
CA ARG A 136 19.21 -1.80 2.75
C ARG A 136 17.92 -2.41 2.27
N VAL A 137 16.84 -1.64 2.32
CA VAL A 137 15.54 -2.04 1.76
C VAL A 137 15.11 -1.00 0.74
N ILE A 138 14.74 -1.45 -0.45
CA ILE A 138 14.19 -0.64 -1.53
C ILE A 138 12.76 -1.11 -1.76
N ILE A 139 11.79 -0.20 -1.62
CA ILE A 139 10.38 -0.48 -1.81
C ILE A 139 9.91 0.35 -2.99
N PHE A 140 9.18 -0.26 -3.92
CA PHE A 140 8.62 0.41 -5.08
C PHE A 140 7.17 -0.01 -5.27
N PHE A 141 6.30 0.95 -5.52
CA PHE A 141 4.93 0.73 -5.94
C PHE A 141 4.59 1.59 -7.16
N SER A 142 3.97 1.00 -8.18
CA SER A 142 3.33 1.73 -9.28
C SER A 142 1.88 1.31 -9.40
N GLY A 143 0.98 2.28 -9.52
CA GLY A 143 -0.45 2.03 -9.62
C GLY A 143 -1.26 3.32 -9.56
N ALA A 144 -2.54 3.20 -9.26
CA ALA A 144 -3.36 4.37 -8.94
C ALA A 144 -3.22 4.70 -7.44
N GLY A 145 -3.36 5.99 -7.12
CA GLY A 145 -3.66 6.44 -5.76
C GLY A 145 -5.12 6.86 -5.66
N ALA A 146 -5.59 7.06 -4.43
CA ALA A 146 -6.85 7.72 -4.12
C ALA A 146 -6.83 8.21 -2.67
N TYR A 147 -7.99 8.60 -2.16
CA TYR A 147 -8.20 8.94 -0.75
C TYR A 147 -9.43 8.23 -0.20
N VAL A 148 -9.41 7.94 1.10
CA VAL A 148 -10.56 7.45 1.88
C VAL A 148 -10.78 8.37 3.08
N ARG A 149 -11.90 8.27 3.78
CA ARG A 149 -12.09 9.06 5.01
C ARG A 149 -11.10 8.59 6.07
N ASP A 150 -10.50 9.56 6.76
CA ASP A 150 -9.73 9.32 7.97
C ASP A 150 -10.63 8.70 9.05
N ASP A 151 -10.14 7.65 9.70
CA ASP A 151 -10.83 6.92 10.77
C ASP A 151 -10.18 7.09 12.16
N ASN A 152 -9.06 7.80 12.25
CA ASN A 152 -8.24 7.91 13.45
C ASN A 152 -8.05 9.38 13.91
N GLY A 153 -8.20 10.36 13.01
CA GLY A 153 -8.16 11.79 13.30
C GLY A 153 -6.76 12.43 13.28
N ASP A 154 -5.76 11.77 12.69
CA ASP A 154 -4.39 12.27 12.56
C ASP A 154 -4.18 13.18 11.33
N GLU A 155 -5.12 13.16 10.39
CA GLU A 155 -5.09 13.92 9.15
C GLU A 155 -5.83 15.27 9.28
N ALA A 156 -5.14 16.37 9.00
CA ALA A 156 -5.70 17.72 9.14
C ALA A 156 -6.83 18.00 8.13
N ASP A 157 -6.82 17.31 6.99
CA ASP A 157 -7.82 17.40 5.92
C ASP A 157 -8.89 16.29 5.98
N GLN A 158 -8.79 15.40 7.00
CA GLN A 158 -9.72 14.33 7.33
C GLN A 158 -9.79 13.22 6.26
N VAL A 159 -8.70 13.01 5.52
CA VAL A 159 -8.59 11.88 4.58
C VAL A 159 -7.25 11.19 4.68
N ASP A 160 -7.25 9.88 4.43
CA ASP A 160 -6.02 9.10 4.29
C ASP A 160 -5.71 8.87 2.82
N GLU A 161 -4.45 9.00 2.44
CA GLU A 161 -3.98 8.58 1.12
C GLU A 161 -3.88 7.06 1.02
N VAL A 162 -4.32 6.53 -0.12
CA VAL A 162 -4.34 5.09 -0.34
C VAL A 162 -3.67 4.68 -1.64
N LEU A 163 -2.92 3.58 -1.60
CA LEU A 163 -2.43 2.88 -2.78
C LEU A 163 -3.48 1.85 -3.22
N ILE A 164 -3.79 1.87 -4.52
CA ILE A 164 -4.84 1.04 -5.09
C ILE A 164 -4.26 -0.26 -5.62
N THR A 165 -4.67 -1.37 -5.01
CA THR A 165 -4.32 -2.74 -5.41
C THR A 165 -5.46 -3.41 -6.16
N LEU A 166 -5.29 -4.66 -6.57
CA LEU A 166 -6.29 -5.37 -7.38
C LEU A 166 -7.63 -5.62 -6.68
N ASP A 167 -7.64 -5.64 -5.35
CA ASP A 167 -8.80 -5.95 -4.52
C ASP A 167 -10.03 -5.09 -4.89
N VAL A 168 -9.82 -3.83 -5.30
CA VAL A 168 -10.91 -2.92 -5.71
C VAL A 168 -11.62 -3.34 -7.01
N GLN A 169 -11.02 -4.22 -7.83
CA GLN A 169 -11.65 -4.76 -9.03
C GLN A 169 -12.66 -5.85 -8.69
N ASP A 170 -12.40 -6.61 -7.63
CA ASP A 170 -13.24 -7.74 -7.21
C ASP A 170 -14.47 -7.28 -6.40
N SER A 171 -14.45 -6.04 -5.91
CA SER A 171 -15.56 -5.43 -5.19
C SER A 171 -16.43 -4.53 -6.08
N LYS A 172 -17.75 -4.69 -5.96
CA LYS A 172 -18.73 -3.75 -6.56
C LYS A 172 -18.69 -2.38 -5.88
N HIS A 173 -18.47 -2.37 -4.57
CA HIS A 173 -18.45 -1.18 -3.72
C HIS A 173 -17.18 -1.21 -2.87
N PRO A 174 -16.01 -0.93 -3.47
CA PRO A 174 -14.76 -1.03 -2.74
C PRO A 174 -14.67 0.07 -1.67
N ASP A 175 -14.02 -0.27 -0.55
CA ASP A 175 -13.88 0.58 0.63
C ASP A 175 -12.46 0.54 1.20
N ARG A 176 -12.26 1.11 2.40
CA ARG A 176 -10.97 1.20 3.11
C ARG A 176 -10.26 -0.16 3.27
N GLN A 177 -10.99 -1.27 3.36
CA GLN A 177 -10.40 -2.60 3.55
C GLN A 177 -9.81 -3.20 2.27
N ASP A 178 -10.07 -2.59 1.11
CA ASP A 178 -9.64 -3.05 -0.21
C ASP A 178 -8.38 -2.31 -0.71
N VAL A 179 -7.79 -1.44 0.12
CA VAL A 179 -6.67 -0.57 -0.26
C VAL A 179 -5.56 -0.55 0.78
N VAL A 180 -4.35 -0.20 0.38
CA VAL A 180 -3.24 0.02 1.33
C VAL A 180 -3.28 1.49 1.76
N THR A 181 -3.68 1.76 3.00
CA THR A 181 -3.57 3.10 3.58
C THR A 181 -2.10 3.45 3.84
N ASP A 182 -1.76 4.72 3.69
CA ASP A 182 -0.51 5.34 4.16
C ASP A 182 -0.19 4.96 5.61
N ASP A 183 -1.19 5.01 6.49
CA ASP A 183 -1.14 4.73 7.90
C ASP A 183 -0.65 3.28 8.17
N ASN A 184 -1.18 2.32 7.40
CA ASN A 184 -0.69 0.95 7.41
C ASN A 184 0.69 0.79 6.77
N LEU A 185 0.96 1.53 5.68
CA LEU A 185 2.25 1.51 4.99
C LEU A 185 3.38 2.01 5.91
N VAL A 186 3.19 3.17 6.55
CA VAL A 186 4.08 3.77 7.55
C VAL A 186 4.32 2.79 8.69
N ARG A 187 3.24 2.25 9.27
CA ARG A 187 3.35 1.27 10.35
C ARG A 187 4.20 0.05 9.95
N LEU A 188 3.97 -0.52 8.76
CA LEU A 188 4.71 -1.70 8.29
C LEU A 188 6.18 -1.39 8.00
N ILE A 189 6.46 -0.24 7.38
CA ILE A 189 7.82 0.18 7.03
C ILE A 189 8.61 0.55 8.29
N ASN A 190 8.02 1.30 9.23
CA ASN A 190 8.70 1.71 10.46
C ASN A 190 9.12 0.53 11.34
N GLN A 191 8.41 -0.60 11.24
CA GLN A 191 8.75 -1.83 11.94
C GLN A 191 9.95 -2.61 11.37
N LEU A 192 10.50 -2.23 10.21
CA LEU A 192 11.69 -2.88 9.66
C LEU A 192 12.89 -2.71 10.61
N PRO A 193 13.82 -3.67 10.74
CA PRO A 193 14.95 -3.50 11.67
C PRO A 193 16.03 -2.50 11.25
N THR A 194 15.97 -1.96 10.02
CA THR A 194 16.97 -1.04 9.46
C THR A 194 16.42 0.36 9.24
N GLU A 195 17.32 1.36 9.30
CA GLU A 195 17.06 2.75 8.92
C GLU A 195 17.37 3.04 7.44
N ARG A 196 17.94 2.08 6.70
CA ARG A 196 18.37 2.29 5.30
C ARG A 196 17.25 1.89 4.33
N VAL A 197 16.11 2.55 4.47
CA VAL A 197 14.92 2.33 3.65
C VAL A 197 14.80 3.42 2.58
N MET A 198 14.49 3.02 1.34
CA MET A 198 14.18 3.93 0.24
C MET A 198 12.87 3.47 -0.40
N THR A 199 11.84 4.31 -0.34
CA THR A 199 10.49 4.02 -0.81
C THR A 199 10.18 4.88 -2.03
N PHE A 200 9.69 4.25 -3.09
CA PHE A 200 9.34 4.88 -4.36
C PHE A 200 7.86 4.66 -4.63
N ILE A 201 7.11 5.73 -4.84
CA ILE A 201 5.65 5.67 -5.05
C ILE A 201 5.31 6.35 -6.36
N ASP A 202 4.90 5.58 -7.36
CA ASP A 202 4.42 6.05 -8.66
C ASP A 202 2.89 5.97 -8.75
N ALA A 203 2.23 6.82 -7.94
CA ALA A 203 0.77 6.96 -7.82
C ALA A 203 0.38 8.45 -7.71
N GLY A 204 -0.90 8.77 -7.92
CA GLY A 204 -1.42 10.14 -7.79
C GLY A 204 -2.73 10.18 -7.00
N TYR A 205 -2.93 11.25 -6.23
CA TYR A 205 -4.02 11.36 -5.25
C TYR A 205 -5.08 12.40 -5.64
N GLU A 206 -4.81 13.19 -6.68
CA GLU A 206 -5.79 14.15 -7.21
C GLU A 206 -6.56 13.59 -8.42
N GLY A 207 -7.88 13.50 -8.28
CA GLY A 207 -8.80 13.16 -9.36
C GLY A 207 -9.13 14.34 -10.28
N SER A 208 -9.18 14.09 -11.60
CA SER A 208 -9.83 15.01 -12.52
C SER A 208 -11.35 14.90 -12.35
N ARG A 209 -12.00 15.91 -11.75
CA ARG A 209 -13.46 16.01 -11.51
C ARG A 209 -14.36 15.98 -12.77
N HIS A 210 -13.83 15.68 -13.95
CA HIS A 210 -14.58 15.67 -15.20
C HIS A 210 -14.60 14.26 -15.82
N PRO A 211 -15.76 13.57 -15.77
CA PRO A 211 -15.97 12.31 -16.49
C PRO A 211 -15.91 12.47 -18.02
N GLU A 212 -15.98 13.70 -18.54
CA GLU A 212 -16.29 13.96 -19.95
C GLU A 212 -15.10 14.24 -20.89
N ASN A 213 -13.84 14.07 -20.46
CA ASN A 213 -12.69 14.28 -21.35
C ASN A 213 -11.61 13.17 -21.25
N GLN A 214 -11.99 11.96 -20.85
CA GLN A 214 -11.06 10.80 -20.92
C GLN A 214 -10.78 10.36 -22.37
N GLU A 215 -11.60 10.80 -23.34
CA GLU A 215 -11.28 10.69 -24.76
C GLU A 215 -10.58 11.96 -25.28
N ARG A 216 -9.29 12.19 -24.97
CA ARG A 216 -8.46 13.10 -25.81
C ARG A 216 -6.95 13.10 -25.66
N SER A 217 -6.34 12.00 -25.21
CA SER A 217 -5.13 11.51 -25.89
C SER A 217 -4.89 10.05 -25.54
N ASN A 218 -4.63 9.19 -26.53
CA ASN A 218 -4.07 7.85 -26.33
C ASN A 218 -2.64 7.88 -25.74
N GLN A 219 -2.25 8.94 -25.04
CA GLN A 219 -0.87 9.23 -24.65
C GLN A 219 -0.68 9.34 -23.13
N ALA A 220 -1.67 9.77 -22.35
CA ALA A 220 -1.54 9.95 -20.91
C ALA A 220 -2.80 9.52 -20.14
N ARG A 221 -2.63 8.70 -19.10
CA ARG A 221 -3.68 8.22 -18.19
C ARG A 221 -3.41 8.74 -16.78
N HIS A 222 -4.44 9.25 -16.12
CA HIS A 222 -4.31 9.69 -14.73
C HIS A 222 -4.13 8.49 -13.80
N LYS A 223 -3.17 8.57 -12.88
CA LYS A 223 -2.94 7.56 -11.84
C LYS A 223 -3.81 7.79 -10.60
N PHE A 224 -5.10 8.04 -10.80
CA PHE A 224 -6.09 8.24 -9.74
C PHE A 224 -7.27 7.29 -9.93
N TYR A 225 -7.78 6.73 -8.84
CA TYR A 225 -8.93 5.83 -8.82
C TYR A 225 -10.10 6.42 -8.05
N ALA A 226 -11.32 6.23 -8.57
CA ALA A 226 -12.54 6.56 -7.86
C ALA A 226 -13.64 5.54 -8.15
N LYS A 227 -14.11 4.85 -7.11
CA LYS A 227 -15.25 3.91 -7.13
C LYS A 227 -15.64 3.61 -5.69
N GLY A 228 -16.93 3.36 -5.44
CA GLY A 228 -17.40 3.02 -4.09
C GLY A 228 -17.15 4.17 -3.12
N GLU A 229 -16.54 3.88 -1.98
CA GLU A 229 -16.15 4.89 -0.97
C GLU A 229 -14.77 5.51 -1.23
N ILE A 230 -14.02 4.97 -2.19
CA ILE A 230 -12.65 5.37 -2.49
C ILE A 230 -12.67 6.50 -3.53
N GLY A 231 -12.11 7.66 -3.18
CA GLY A 231 -11.88 8.78 -4.12
C GLY A 231 -13.15 9.43 -4.68
N THR A 232 -14.33 9.12 -4.14
CA THR A 232 -15.63 9.57 -4.70
C THR A 232 -16.26 10.76 -3.97
N PHE A 233 -15.85 11.02 -2.72
CA PHE A 233 -16.42 12.11 -1.94
C PHE A 233 -15.66 13.43 -2.15
N SER A 234 -16.35 14.55 -1.92
CA SER A 234 -15.70 15.85 -2.04
C SER A 234 -14.89 16.16 -0.79
N LEU A 235 -13.60 16.39 -0.97
CA LEU A 235 -12.75 16.96 0.07
C LEU A 235 -13.33 18.31 0.56
N PRO A 236 -13.30 18.59 1.88
CA PRO A 236 -13.79 19.84 2.43
C PRO A 236 -13.16 21.06 1.73
N LEU A 237 -13.96 22.08 1.41
CA LEU A 237 -13.48 23.35 0.81
C LEU A 237 -12.51 24.15 1.72
N ALA A 238 -12.30 23.70 2.97
CA ALA A 238 -11.48 24.33 3.98
C ALA A 238 -9.98 24.02 3.81
N GLY A 239 -9.41 24.40 2.66
CA GLY A 239 -7.97 24.19 2.37
C GLY A 239 -7.41 25.03 1.23
N ARG A 240 -8.15 26.04 0.74
CA ARG A 240 -7.69 26.92 -0.37
C ARG A 240 -6.53 27.86 -0.02
N GLN A 241 -6.01 27.82 1.21
CA GLN A 241 -4.67 28.33 1.46
C GLN A 241 -3.69 27.22 1.11
N SER A 242 -2.94 27.45 0.04
CA SER A 242 -1.91 26.59 -0.56
C SER A 242 -0.82 26.07 0.38
N ASP A 243 -0.87 26.45 1.66
CA ASP A 243 0.22 26.29 2.61
C ASP A 243 -0.11 25.27 3.72
N ARG A 244 -1.37 24.79 3.83
CA ARG A 244 -1.76 23.73 4.79
C ARG A 244 -1.93 22.35 4.18
N MET A 245 -2.17 22.27 2.86
CA MET A 245 -2.23 21.01 2.12
C MET A 245 -0.85 20.56 1.60
N GLU A 246 0.22 21.27 2.00
CA GLU A 246 1.60 20.77 1.94
C GLU A 246 1.97 19.98 3.21
N SER A 247 1.00 19.71 4.09
CA SER A 247 1.17 19.01 5.37
C SER A 247 0.10 17.93 5.60
N ALA A 248 -0.32 17.19 4.57
CA ALA A 248 -0.97 15.90 4.85
C ALA A 248 0.13 14.96 5.39
N GLY A 249 -0.09 14.50 6.62
CA GLY A 249 0.92 13.86 7.45
C GLY A 249 1.14 12.39 7.12
N GLY A 250 0.31 11.82 6.24
CA GLY A 250 0.19 10.38 6.02
C GLY A 250 1.50 9.67 5.71
N LEU A 251 2.40 10.28 4.93
CA LEU A 251 3.74 9.76 4.67
C LEU A 251 4.86 10.49 5.44
N GLU A 252 4.55 11.50 6.26
CA GLU A 252 5.56 12.31 6.98
C GLU A 252 6.38 11.46 7.96
N HIS A 253 5.74 10.43 8.51
CA HIS A 253 6.33 9.59 9.55
C HIS A 253 7.01 8.33 9.02
N ILE A 254 7.07 8.14 7.70
CA ILE A 254 7.76 7.00 7.13
C ILE A 254 9.28 7.15 7.30
N LYS A 255 9.92 6.14 7.86
CA LYS A 255 11.37 6.17 8.02
C LYS A 255 12.09 5.97 6.68
N GLY A 256 13.27 6.56 6.59
CA GLY A 256 14.11 6.50 5.40
C GLY A 256 13.78 7.60 4.40
N GLN A 257 13.99 7.33 3.11
CA GLN A 257 13.79 8.31 2.04
C GLN A 257 12.57 7.96 1.20
N VAL A 258 11.76 8.96 0.85
CA VAL A 258 10.61 8.78 -0.05
C VAL A 258 10.80 9.55 -1.34
N PHE A 259 10.56 8.84 -2.44
CA PHE A 259 10.57 9.36 -3.80
C PHE A 259 9.18 9.16 -4.39
N ALA A 260 8.33 10.17 -4.28
CA ALA A 260 6.94 10.10 -4.69
C ALA A 260 6.70 10.80 -6.03
N ALA A 261 5.69 10.33 -6.75
CA ALA A 261 5.38 10.83 -8.07
C ALA A 261 4.56 12.12 -8.10
N ALA A 262 3.84 12.36 -7.02
CA ALA A 262 3.02 13.54 -6.85
C ALA A 262 2.98 13.83 -5.35
N LEU A 263 2.83 15.11 -5.02
CA LEU A 263 2.25 15.50 -3.73
C LEU A 263 0.77 15.07 -3.71
N GLU A 264 0.13 15.06 -2.54
CA GLU A 264 -1.30 14.75 -2.44
C GLU A 264 -2.16 15.66 -3.32
N SER A 265 -1.77 16.93 -3.42
CA SER A 265 -2.42 17.92 -4.28
C SER A 265 -1.97 17.91 -5.75
N GLN A 266 -1.25 16.89 -6.21
CA GLN A 266 -0.68 16.82 -7.56
C GLN A 266 -1.13 15.56 -8.32
N LYS A 267 -1.02 15.64 -9.65
CA LYS A 267 -1.40 14.56 -10.57
C LYS A 267 -0.18 13.77 -11.00
N ALA A 268 -0.28 12.44 -10.92
CA ALA A 268 0.63 11.52 -11.58
C ALA A 268 -0.01 10.90 -12.83
N TYR A 269 0.83 10.51 -13.78
CA TYR A 269 0.40 10.06 -15.11
C TYR A 269 1.13 8.79 -15.54
N GLU A 270 0.40 7.90 -16.22
CA GLU A 270 0.92 6.79 -17.00
C GLU A 270 0.91 7.14 -18.49
N MET A 271 2.04 6.97 -19.15
CA MET A 271 2.23 7.19 -20.59
C MET A 271 2.40 5.84 -21.30
N LYS A 272 2.52 5.84 -22.63
CA LYS A 272 2.80 4.61 -23.40
C LYS A 272 4.07 3.86 -22.98
N GLN A 273 5.03 4.55 -22.38
CA GLN A 273 6.30 3.98 -21.93
C GLN A 273 6.27 3.48 -20.48
N GLY A 274 5.15 3.66 -19.76
CA GLY A 274 5.05 3.44 -18.32
C GLY A 274 4.68 4.73 -17.56
N GLY A 275 4.72 4.67 -16.24
CA GLY A 275 4.57 5.83 -15.37
C GLY A 275 5.55 6.94 -15.76
N LEU A 276 5.06 8.17 -15.89
CA LEU A 276 5.90 9.32 -16.27
C LEU A 276 7.06 9.50 -15.29
N PHE A 277 6.82 9.23 -14.01
CA PHE A 277 7.84 9.17 -12.97
C PHE A 277 8.88 8.11 -13.27
N THR A 278 8.45 6.85 -13.27
CA THR A 278 9.34 5.69 -13.34
C THR A 278 10.14 5.71 -14.62
N HIS A 279 9.49 5.97 -15.76
CA HIS A 279 10.16 6.09 -17.04
C HIS A 279 11.25 7.18 -17.04
N SER A 280 10.93 8.37 -16.53
CA SER A 280 11.88 9.49 -16.50
C SER A 280 13.02 9.23 -15.51
N PHE A 281 12.71 8.68 -14.33
CA PHE A 281 13.69 8.32 -13.31
C PHE A 281 14.69 7.27 -13.83
N LEU A 282 14.19 6.19 -14.44
CA LEU A 282 15.05 5.15 -15.00
C LEU A 282 15.88 5.63 -16.19
N LYS A 283 15.33 6.54 -17.00
CA LYS A 283 16.10 7.21 -18.06
C LYS A 283 17.27 8.00 -17.47
N VAL A 284 17.02 8.86 -16.48
CA VAL A 284 18.07 9.66 -15.83
C VAL A 284 19.09 8.78 -15.12
N LEU A 285 18.63 7.72 -14.43
CA LEU A 285 19.50 6.74 -13.77
C LEU A 285 20.53 6.13 -14.73
N THR A 286 20.12 5.89 -15.98
CA THR A 286 20.99 5.34 -17.04
C THR A 286 22.03 6.36 -17.51
N HIS A 287 21.67 7.65 -17.57
CA HIS A 287 22.60 8.71 -17.98
C HIS A 287 23.60 9.07 -16.87
N TYR A 288 23.24 8.86 -15.61
CA TYR A 288 24.05 9.18 -14.44
C TYR A 288 24.26 7.95 -13.55
N PRO A 289 24.99 6.92 -14.03
CA PRO A 289 25.15 5.65 -13.31
C PRO A 289 25.85 5.81 -11.96
N ASP A 290 26.72 6.80 -11.80
CA ASP A 290 27.46 7.04 -10.55
C ASP A 290 26.74 7.98 -9.57
N ALA A 291 25.67 8.65 -10.01
CA ALA A 291 24.91 9.56 -9.15
C ALA A 291 24.13 8.79 -8.07
N SER A 292 23.99 9.36 -6.88
CA SER A 292 23.09 8.82 -5.85
C SER A 292 21.62 8.82 -6.32
N LEU A 293 20.77 7.97 -5.73
CA LEU A 293 19.35 7.94 -6.10
C LEU A 293 18.65 9.28 -5.83
N THR A 294 19.07 10.01 -4.80
CA THR A 294 18.61 11.39 -4.52
C THR A 294 18.98 12.34 -5.66
N GLN A 295 20.24 12.32 -6.13
CA GLN A 295 20.66 13.15 -7.27
C GLN A 295 19.92 12.77 -8.55
N VAL A 296 19.74 11.47 -8.82
CA VAL A 296 18.97 11.00 -9.98
C VAL A 296 17.56 11.56 -9.91
N PHE A 297 16.91 11.50 -8.76
CA PHE A 297 15.58 12.07 -8.58
C PHE A 297 15.57 13.59 -8.79
N GLU A 298 16.50 14.34 -8.20
CA GLU A 298 16.64 15.80 -8.40
C GLU A 298 16.82 16.15 -9.89
N TYR A 299 17.64 15.39 -10.62
CA TYR A 299 17.83 15.55 -12.05
C TYR A 299 16.55 15.23 -12.84
N THR A 300 15.83 14.17 -12.46
CA THR A 300 14.50 13.86 -13.02
C THR A 300 13.53 15.02 -12.82
N GLN A 301 13.47 15.61 -11.62
CA GLN A 301 12.62 16.78 -11.38
C GLN A 301 13.02 17.96 -12.26
N ALA A 302 14.31 18.25 -12.38
CA ALA A 302 14.82 19.34 -13.20
C ALA A 302 14.46 19.14 -14.69
N GLU A 303 14.58 17.91 -15.21
CA GLU A 303 14.15 17.57 -16.57
C GLU A 303 12.64 17.75 -16.76
N MET A 304 11.83 17.30 -15.80
CA MET A 304 10.38 17.44 -15.85
C MET A 304 9.93 18.90 -15.78
N ARG A 305 10.56 19.72 -14.95
CA ARG A 305 10.32 21.17 -14.91
C ARG A 305 10.71 21.85 -16.22
N LYS A 306 11.78 21.45 -16.89
CA LYS A 306 12.13 21.99 -18.21
C LYS A 306 11.14 21.59 -19.29
N LYS A 307 10.71 20.32 -19.27
CA LYS A 307 9.81 19.76 -20.29
C LYS A 307 8.36 20.20 -20.14
N PHE A 308 7.89 20.41 -18.91
CA PHE A 308 6.49 20.69 -18.61
C PHE A 308 6.25 22.02 -17.85
N GLY A 309 7.29 22.65 -17.30
CA GLY A 309 7.18 23.90 -16.52
C GLY A 309 6.94 25.17 -17.34
N LEU A 310 6.84 25.08 -18.68
CA LEU A 310 6.25 26.14 -19.50
C LEU A 310 4.71 26.07 -19.55
N ILE A 311 4.10 25.05 -18.94
CA ILE A 311 2.65 24.92 -18.78
C ILE A 311 2.28 25.44 -17.39
N LYS A 312 1.62 26.62 -17.34
CA LYS A 312 1.10 27.20 -16.07
C LYS A 312 0.26 26.16 -15.33
N GLY A 313 0.60 25.88 -14.06
CA GLY A 313 -0.21 25.07 -13.14
C GLY A 313 0.40 23.73 -12.70
N MET A 314 1.56 23.36 -13.25
CA MET A 314 2.25 22.11 -12.92
C MET A 314 3.36 22.38 -11.87
N LYS A 315 2.99 22.55 -10.58
CA LYS A 315 3.95 22.40 -9.47
C LYS A 315 4.29 20.90 -9.43
N LEU A 316 5.57 20.56 -9.51
CA LEU A 316 5.98 19.20 -9.88
C LEU A 316 7.13 18.72 -9.00
N TRP A 317 6.84 17.64 -8.24
CA TRP A 317 7.73 16.70 -7.52
C TRP A 317 8.63 17.35 -6.44
N GLN A 318 8.58 16.82 -5.20
CA GLN A 318 9.51 17.17 -4.12
C GLN A 318 10.22 15.90 -3.62
N VAL A 319 11.47 16.06 -3.16
CA VAL A 319 12.18 15.04 -2.39
C VAL A 319 11.68 15.21 -0.96
N PHE A 320 11.04 14.18 -0.40
CA PHE A 320 10.87 14.13 1.05
C PHE A 320 12.11 13.48 1.64
N ARG A 321 12.91 14.29 2.31
CA ARG A 321 14.01 13.82 3.16
C ARG A 321 13.55 13.97 4.60
N PHE A 322 12.87 12.96 5.13
CA PHE A 322 12.71 12.84 6.56
C PHE A 322 14.06 12.34 7.10
N VAL A 323 14.80 13.25 7.75
CA VAL A 323 16.04 12.94 8.47
C VAL A 323 15.68 12.53 9.89
#